data_AF-A0A816IMM2-F1
#
_entry.id   AF-A0A816IMM2-F1
#
_cell.length_a   1.000
_cell.length_b   1.000
_cell.length_c   1.000
_cell.angle_alpha   90.00
_cell.angle_beta   90.00
_cell.angle_gamma   90.00
#
_symmetry.space_group_name_H-M   'P 1'
#
loop_
_entity.id
_entity.type
_entity.pdbx_description
1 polymer ?
#
loop_
_entity_poly.entity_id
_entity_poly.type
_entity_poly.pdbx_seq_one_letter_code
_entity_poly.pdbx_strand_id
1 'polypeptide(L)' 'LLSPRPSPNLNWIVAQVNALLEHIEFWRLDHVVEERNEAANLVAKSATTGRMYQSYIASQGPAWLQSLLILE' A
#
# COMPACT_ATOMS: atom_id res chain seq x y z
N LEU A 1 2.57 34.80 1.00
CA LEU A 1 1.55 33.93 0.38
C LEU A 1 2.26 32.91 -0.50
N LEU A 2 2.40 31.67 -0.02
CA LEU A 2 3.01 30.59 -0.79
C LEU A 2 1.99 30.16 -1.85
N SER A 3 2.13 30.66 -3.08
CA SER A 3 1.42 30.09 -4.22
C SER A 3 2.15 28.78 -4.59
N PRO A 4 1.57 27.59 -4.34
CA PRO A 4 2.20 26.36 -4.77
C PRO A 4 2.20 26.38 -6.30
N ARG A 5 3.39 26.31 -6.91
CA ARG A 5 3.50 26.16 -8.36
C ARG A 5 2.68 24.93 -8.77
N PRO A 6 1.86 25.00 -9.85
CA PRO A 6 1.12 23.84 -10.30
C PRO A 6 2.11 22.71 -10.59
N SER A 7 2.01 21.62 -9.83
CA SER A 7 2.83 20.43 -10.04
C SER A 7 2.44 19.87 -11.41
N PRO A 8 3.39 19.71 -12.34
CA PRO A 8 3.09 19.28 -13.72
C PRO A 8 2.39 17.91 -13.77
N ASN A 9 2.43 17.15 -12.67
CA ASN A 9 1.85 15.81 -12.58
C ASN A 9 0.55 15.75 -11.74
N LEU A 10 0.05 16.88 -11.23
CA LEU A 10 -1.12 16.86 -10.33
C LEU A 10 -2.35 16.23 -10.99
N ASN A 11 -2.65 16.60 -12.23
CA ASN A 11 -3.79 16.06 -12.96
C ASN A 11 -3.66 14.55 -13.20
N TRP A 12 -2.43 14.08 -13.48
CA TRP A 12 -2.16 12.66 -13.63
C TRP A 12 -2.36 11.90 -12.31
N ILE A 13 -1.85 12.43 -11.20
CA ILE A 13 -2.04 11.85 -9.86
C ILE A 13 -3.54 11.79 -9.51
N VAL A 14 -4.28 12.89 -9.73
CA VAL A 14 -5.73 12.94 -9.47
C VAL A 14 -6.49 11.90 -10.31
N ALA A 15 -6.12 11.74 -11.58
CA ALA A 15 -6.73 10.72 -12.44
C ALA A 15 -6.44 9.30 -11.95
N GLN A 16 -5.21 9.01 -11.49
CA GLN A 16 -4.86 7.71 -10.91
C GLN A 16 -5.64 7.42 -9.62
N VAL A 17 -5.78 8.42 -8.74
CA VAL A 17 -6.57 8.26 -7.51
C VAL A 17 -8.05 8.01 -7.83
N ASN A 18 -8.64 8.77 -8.75
CA ASN A 18 -10.03 8.57 -9.15
C ASN A 18 -10.27 7.19 -9.76
N ALA A 19 -9.35 6.71 -10.61
CA ALA A 19 -9.42 5.36 -11.16
C ALA A 19 -9.37 4.29 -10.06
N LEU A 20 -8.54 4.44 -9.03
CA LEU A 20 -8.52 3.52 -7.89
C LEU A 20 -9.82 3.59 -7.06
N LEU A 21 -10.39 4.79 -6.90
CA LEU A 21 -11.65 5.00 -6.19
C LEU A 21 -12.85 4.39 -6.92
N GLU A 22 -12.87 4.38 -8.25
CA GLU A 22 -13.90 3.66 -9.02
C GLU A 22 -13.89 2.16 -8.69
N HIS A 23 -12.75 1.60 -8.32
CA HIS A 23 -12.66 0.19 -7.98
C HIS A 23 -13.02 -0.10 -6.51
N ILE A 24 -13.23 0.93 -5.68
CA ILE A 24 -13.46 0.77 -4.24
C ILE A 24 -14.80 0.09 -3.96
N GLU A 25 -15.80 0.24 -4.83
CA GLU A 25 -17.09 -0.43 -4.69
C GLU A 25 -17.00 -1.95 -4.87
N PHE A 26 -15.94 -2.43 -5.53
CA PHE A 26 -15.64 -3.86 -5.67
C PHE A 26 -14.79 -4.39 -4.51
N TRP A 27 -14.32 -3.52 -3.62
CA TRP A 27 -13.57 -3.95 -2.45
C TRP A 27 -14.56 -4.51 -1.42
N ARG A 28 -14.24 -5.69 -0.91
CA ARG A 28 -14.98 -6.30 0.19
C ARG A 28 -14.07 -6.38 1.41
N LEU A 29 -14.61 -5.95 2.54
CA LEU A 29 -14.00 -6.16 3.84
C LEU A 29 -14.68 -7.35 4.49
N ASP A 30 -14.11 -8.53 4.29
CA ASP A 30 -14.60 -9.76 4.91
C ASP A 30 -13.74 -10.10 6.12
N HIS A 31 -14.38 -10.58 7.19
CA HIS A 31 -13.64 -11.19 8.30
C HIS A 31 -13.11 -12.55 7.84
N VAL A 32 -11.79 -12.71 7.85
CA VAL A 32 -11.12 -13.96 7.49
C VAL A 32 -10.44 -14.51 8.75
N VAL A 33 -10.59 -15.82 8.98
CA VAL A 33 -9.88 -16.52 10.07
C VAL A 33 -8.37 -16.45 9.87
N GLU A 34 -7.60 -16.42 10.95
CA GLU A 34 -6.16 -16.11 10.93
C GLU A 34 -5.38 -16.99 9.95
N GLU A 35 -5.74 -18.27 9.87
CA GLU A 35 -5.10 -19.29 9.03
C GLU A 35 -5.30 -19.03 7.53
N ARG A 36 -6.35 -18.29 7.17
CA ARG A 36 -6.65 -17.91 5.78
C ARG A 36 -6.13 -16.51 5.41
N ASN A 37 -5.56 -15.79 6.37
CA ASN A 37 -4.97 -14.47 6.19
C ASN A 37 -3.46 -14.47 6.45
N GLU A 38 -2.80 -15.61 6.16
CA GLU A 38 -1.39 -15.86 6.49
C GLU A 38 -0.46 -14.81 5.89
N ALA A 39 -0.65 -14.47 4.61
CA ALA A 39 0.15 -13.45 3.93
C ALA A 39 0.06 -12.09 4.61
N ALA A 40 -1.15 -11.58 4.90
CA ALA A 40 -1.29 -10.29 5.57
C ALA A 40 -0.71 -10.31 6.99
N ASN A 41 -0.84 -11.45 7.70
CA ASN A 41 -0.24 -11.63 9.02
C ASN A 41 1.28 -11.65 8.97
N LEU A 42 1.89 -12.27 7.96
CA LEU A 42 3.34 -12.24 7.75
C LEU A 42 3.84 -10.82 7.48
N VAL A 43 3.11 -10.04 6.68
CA VAL A 43 3.40 -8.62 6.44
C VAL A 43 3.29 -7.80 7.72
N ALA A 44 2.21 -7.98 8.49
CA ALA A 44 2.03 -7.27 9.76
C ALA A 44 3.14 -7.62 10.77
N LYS A 45 3.44 -8.92 10.93
CA LYS A 45 4.48 -9.40 11.85
C LYS A 45 5.88 -8.90 11.45
N SER A 46 6.21 -8.88 10.16
CA SER A 46 7.51 -8.40 9.70
C SER A 46 7.68 -6.89 9.89
N ALA A 47 6.61 -6.11 9.67
CA ALA A 47 6.62 -4.67 9.94
C ALA A 47 6.82 -4.37 11.45
N THR A 48 6.10 -5.07 12.33
CA THR A 48 6.14 -4.82 13.78
C THR A 48 7.39 -5.37 14.47
N THR A 49 7.86 -6.55 14.06
CA THR A 49 9.00 -7.23 14.72
C THR A 49 10.32 -6.55 14.38
N GLY A 50 10.50 -6.13 13.13
CA GLY A 50 11.72 -5.44 12.69
C GLY A 50 11.75 -3.94 12.99
N ARG A 51 10.70 -3.39 13.63
CA ARG A 51 10.47 -1.93 13.74
C ARG A 51 10.63 -1.22 12.39
N MET A 52 10.21 -1.89 11.32
CA MET A 52 10.42 -1.43 9.94
C MET A 52 9.30 -0.47 9.55
N TYR A 53 9.27 0.67 10.22
CA TYR A 53 8.33 1.77 9.98
C TYR A 53 8.65 2.56 8.70
N GLN A 54 9.14 1.89 7.65
CA GLN A 54 9.27 2.51 6.34
C GLN A 54 7.88 2.68 5.74
N SER A 55 7.61 3.86 5.20
CA SER A 55 6.33 4.16 4.57
C SER A 55 6.11 3.24 3.37
N TYR A 56 5.00 2.49 3.38
CA TYR A 56 4.49 1.70 2.25
C TYR A 56 4.26 2.54 0.98
N ILE A 57 4.27 3.87 1.11
CA ILE A 57 3.98 4.86 0.07
C ILE A 57 5.28 5.28 -0.66
N ALA A 58 6.46 4.85 -0.21
CA ALA A 58 7.72 5.14 -0.92
C ALA A 58 7.74 4.39 -2.26
N SER A 59 8.28 5.02 -3.30
CA SER A 59 8.17 4.66 -4.72
C SER A 59 8.62 3.24 -5.13
N GLN A 60 9.20 2.46 -4.20
CA GLN A 60 9.69 1.09 -4.42
C GLN A 60 9.05 0.07 -3.45
N GLY A 61 8.09 0.52 -2.63
CA GLY A 61 7.56 -0.26 -1.52
C GLY A 61 8.64 -0.58 -0.48
N PRO A 62 8.30 -1.35 0.56
CA PRO A 62 9.28 -1.80 1.53
C PRO A 62 10.16 -2.89 0.91
N ALA A 63 11.47 -2.65 0.76
CA ALA A 63 12.38 -3.61 0.12
C ALA A 63 12.37 -5.00 0.81
N TRP A 64 12.10 -5.02 2.12
CA TRP A 64 11.97 -6.24 2.91
C TRP A 64 10.73 -7.08 2.54
N LEU A 65 9.69 -6.46 1.98
CA LEU A 65 8.46 -7.16 1.57
C LEU A 65 8.69 -8.01 0.32
N GLN A 66 9.57 -7.57 -0.59
CA GLN A 66 9.88 -8.31 -1.81
C GLN A 66 10.44 -9.70 -1.51
N SER A 67 11.28 -9.83 -0.49
CA SER A 67 11.84 -11.13 -0.08
C SER A 67 10.80 -12.09 0.50
N LEU A 68 9.69 -11.58 1.04
CA LEU A 68 8.61 -12.39 1.59
C LEU A 68 7.63 -12.89 0.52
N LEU A 69 7.45 -12.11 -0.56
CA LEU A 69 6.56 -12.46 -1.68
C LEU A 69 7.18 -13.44 -2.68
N ILE A 70 8.51 -13.60 -2.69
CA ILE A 70 9.23 -14.54 -3.57
C ILE A 70 9.09 -16.00 -3.08
N LEU A 71 8.49 -16.23 -1.91
CA LEU A 71 8.38 -17.55 -1.29
C LEU A 71 7.08 -18.33 -1.61
N GLU A 72 6.17 -17.77 -2.43
CA GLU A 72 5.02 -18.47 -3.04
C GLU A 72 5.35 -19.03 -4.43
#